data_AF-A0A930EQH6-F1
#
_entry.id   AF-A0A930EQH6-F1
#
_cell.length_a   1.000
_cell.length_b   1.000
_cell.length_c   1.000
_cell.angle_alpha   90.00
_cell.angle_beta   90.00
_cell.angle_gamma   90.00
#
_symmetry.space_group_name_H-M   'P 1'
#
loop_
_entity.id
_entity.type
_entity.pdbx_description
1 polymer ?
#
loop_
_entity_poly.entity_id
_entity_poly.type
_entity_poly.pdbx_seq_one_letter_code
_entity_poly.pdbx_strand_id
1 'polypeptide(L)'
;MAVELQNDLDDILSLHLNEFFDYISSIRYGYKDQNNNLHFLGDEDFKKYQYSFSTPEQIIHNNCGWCWDLSELIKLYCRKNGIACKSFFLEYLSNDFHHTHTQVLACINGKWSACPDNSMGTKINNPDFNTLEECFKWMKDSYIEYLKYVLQDNFDKLKLTIKEYNCIFSQDMTEDEYLNLIRN
;
A
#
# COMPACT_ATOMS: atom_id res chain seq x y z
N MET A 1 5.27 19.01 -18.15
CA MET A 1 5.54 17.74 -17.46
C MET A 1 5.77 17.90 -15.96
N ALA A 2 6.95 18.26 -15.45
CA ALA A 2 7.19 18.28 -13.99
C ALA A 2 6.26 19.24 -13.20
N VAL A 3 5.98 20.43 -13.76
CA VAL A 3 5.06 21.41 -13.13
C VAL A 3 3.60 20.96 -13.20
N GLU A 4 3.20 20.28 -14.27
CA GLU A 4 1.83 19.76 -14.42
C GLU A 4 1.57 18.61 -13.46
N LEU A 5 2.53 17.68 -13.33
CA LEU A 5 2.47 16.57 -12.37
C LEU A 5 2.37 17.04 -10.92
N GLN A 6 3.07 18.13 -10.57
CA GLN A 6 2.99 18.72 -9.24
C GLN A 6 1.63 19.35 -8.97
N ASN A 7 1.04 20.03 -9.96
CA ASN A 7 -0.30 20.60 -9.83
C ASN A 7 -1.36 19.51 -9.67
N ASP A 8 -1.28 18.43 -10.46
CA ASP A 8 -2.20 17.28 -10.33
C ASP A 8 -2.11 16.65 -8.93
N LEU A 9 -0.88 16.52 -8.40
CA LEU A 9 -0.68 16.03 -7.03
C LEU A 9 -1.29 16.96 -5.99
N ASP A 10 -1.06 18.27 -6.09
CA ASP A 10 -1.60 19.24 -5.14
C ASP A 10 -3.14 19.26 -5.17
N ASP A 11 -3.75 19.13 -6.36
CA ASP A 11 -5.20 19.02 -6.54
C ASP A 11 -5.74 17.77 -5.82
N ILE A 12 -5.14 16.60 -6.05
CA ILE A 12 -5.54 15.35 -5.38
C ILE A 12 -5.35 15.42 -3.86
N LEU A 13 -4.26 16.03 -3.39
CA LEU A 13 -3.99 16.16 -1.95
C LEU A 13 -4.92 17.16 -1.25
N SER A 14 -5.56 18.05 -2.00
CA SER A 14 -6.53 19.03 -1.51
C SER A 14 -7.96 18.48 -1.37
N LEU A 15 -8.23 17.29 -1.92
CA LEU A 15 -9.54 16.64 -1.86
C LEU A 15 -10.01 16.41 -0.42
N HIS A 16 -11.33 16.51 -0.22
CA HIS A 16 -11.92 16.08 1.04
C HIS A 16 -11.71 14.58 1.23
N LEU A 17 -11.67 14.13 2.49
CA LEU A 17 -11.35 12.76 2.88
C LEU A 17 -12.07 11.68 2.05
N ASN A 18 -13.38 11.80 1.89
CA ASN A 18 -14.17 10.81 1.14
C ASN A 18 -13.81 10.84 -0.34
N GLU A 19 -13.67 12.04 -0.92
CA GLU A 19 -13.28 12.21 -2.33
C GLU A 19 -11.88 11.67 -2.59
N PHE A 20 -10.95 11.85 -1.65
CA PHE A 20 -9.61 11.28 -1.73
C PHE A 20 -9.65 9.75 -1.73
N PHE A 21 -10.42 9.11 -0.85
CA PHE A 21 -10.50 7.64 -0.83
C PHE A 21 -11.35 7.05 -1.95
N ASP A 22 -12.33 7.80 -2.49
CA ASP A 22 -13.01 7.47 -3.74
C ASP A 22 -12.02 7.53 -4.91
N TYR A 23 -11.15 8.54 -4.93
CA TYR A 23 -10.06 8.64 -5.90
C TYR A 23 -9.07 7.47 -5.77
N ILE A 24 -8.59 7.16 -4.56
CA ILE A 24 -7.74 5.98 -4.32
C ILE A 24 -8.42 4.72 -4.86
N SER A 25 -9.71 4.53 -4.59
CA SER A 25 -10.48 3.38 -5.07
C SER A 25 -10.61 3.32 -6.60
N SER A 26 -10.44 4.44 -7.30
CA SER A 26 -10.46 4.51 -8.76
C SER A 26 -9.13 4.15 -9.42
N ILE A 27 -8.03 4.13 -8.66
CA ILE A 27 -6.70 3.77 -9.14
C ILE A 27 -6.65 2.27 -9.45
N ARG A 28 -6.15 1.91 -10.63
CA ARG A 28 -6.04 0.50 -11.02
C ARG A 28 -4.93 -0.17 -10.22
N TYR A 29 -5.23 -1.32 -9.62
CA TYR A 29 -4.23 -2.10 -8.90
C TYR A 29 -3.26 -2.75 -9.89
N GLY A 30 -1.99 -2.39 -9.81
CA GLY A 30 -0.97 -2.78 -10.76
C GLY A 30 0.39 -2.16 -10.45
N TYR A 31 1.36 -2.27 -11.34
CA TYR A 31 2.66 -1.61 -11.18
C TYR A 31 3.26 -1.18 -12.51
N LYS A 32 4.24 -0.29 -12.41
CA LYS A 32 5.12 0.13 -13.49
C LYS A 32 6.36 -0.76 -13.48
N ASP A 33 6.76 -1.28 -14.63
CA ASP A 33 8.04 -1.98 -14.77
C ASP A 33 9.21 -1.00 -15.03
N GLN A 34 10.45 -1.53 -15.04
CA GLN A 34 11.65 -0.73 -15.32
C GLN A 34 11.72 -0.13 -16.73
N ASN A 35 10.87 -0.58 -17.66
CA ASN A 35 10.74 -0.03 -19.00
C ASN A 35 9.58 0.99 -19.10
N ASN A 36 8.96 1.35 -17.97
CA ASN A 36 7.78 2.21 -17.87
C ASN A 36 6.48 1.63 -18.46
N ASN A 37 6.41 0.31 -18.67
CA ASN A 37 5.14 -0.32 -19.02
C ASN A 37 4.30 -0.55 -17.75
N LEU A 38 2.98 -0.40 -17.90
CA LEU A 38 2.02 -0.66 -16.82
C LEU A 38 1.48 -2.08 -16.93
N HIS A 39 1.45 -2.78 -15.80
CA HIS A 39 0.95 -4.13 -15.65
C HIS A 39 -0.13 -4.17 -14.59
N PHE A 40 -1.28 -4.74 -14.90
CA PHE A 40 -2.45 -4.68 -14.04
C PHE A 40 -2.83 -6.04 -13.48
N LEU A 41 -3.39 -6.05 -12.27
CA LEU A 41 -3.90 -7.27 -11.68
C LEU A 41 -4.97 -7.89 -12.59
N GLY A 42 -4.76 -9.15 -12.97
CA GLY A 42 -5.61 -9.88 -13.92
C GLY A 42 -4.98 -10.10 -15.29
N ASP A 43 -3.89 -9.40 -15.61
CA ASP A 43 -3.11 -9.68 -16.82
C ASP A 43 -2.41 -11.05 -16.71
N GLU A 44 -2.34 -11.82 -17.81
CA GLU A 44 -1.72 -13.16 -17.83
C GLU A 44 -0.25 -13.15 -17.38
N ASP A 45 0.41 -12.01 -17.56
CA ASP A 45 1.84 -11.82 -17.33
C ASP A 45 2.14 -10.97 -16.10
N PHE A 46 1.15 -10.73 -15.23
CA PHE A 46 1.24 -9.75 -14.14
C PHE A 46 2.50 -9.89 -13.27
N LYS A 47 3.05 -11.08 -13.03
CA LYS A 47 4.26 -11.27 -12.21
C LYS A 47 5.55 -11.52 -13.00
N LYS A 48 5.57 -11.27 -14.30
CA LYS A 48 6.73 -11.58 -15.16
C LYS A 48 7.74 -10.44 -15.26
N TYR A 49 7.34 -9.20 -14.95
CA TYR A 49 8.13 -8.01 -15.23
C TYR A 49 8.78 -7.45 -13.97
N GLN A 50 9.90 -6.75 -14.17
CA GLN A 50 10.69 -6.18 -13.07
C GLN A 50 10.02 -4.91 -12.55
N TYR A 51 9.51 -4.97 -11.33
CA TYR A 51 8.90 -3.85 -10.64
C TYR A 51 9.80 -2.61 -10.57
N SER A 52 9.18 -1.43 -10.67
CA SER A 52 9.79 -0.13 -10.49
C SER A 52 8.87 0.76 -9.66
N PHE A 53 9.35 1.22 -8.50
CA PHE A 53 8.58 2.03 -7.55
C PHE A 53 8.07 3.33 -8.19
N SER A 54 6.78 3.61 -8.00
CA SER A 54 6.12 4.81 -8.52
C SER A 54 5.94 5.86 -7.43
N THR A 55 6.39 7.09 -7.70
CA THR A 55 6.14 8.22 -6.79
C THR A 55 4.65 8.61 -6.78
N PRO A 56 4.17 9.35 -5.75
CA PRO A 56 2.80 9.87 -5.73
C PRO A 56 2.36 10.57 -7.03
N GLU A 57 3.25 11.36 -7.64
CA GLU A 57 3.00 12.03 -8.92
C GLU A 57 2.80 11.02 -10.07
N GLN A 58 3.64 9.97 -10.12
CA GLN A 58 3.55 8.93 -11.14
C GLN A 58 2.31 8.06 -10.96
N ILE A 59 1.91 7.76 -9.73
CA ILE A 59 0.67 7.03 -9.44
C ILE A 59 -0.53 7.79 -10.02
N ILE A 60 -0.58 9.10 -9.77
CA ILE A 60 -1.67 9.96 -10.26
C ILE A 60 -1.68 10.02 -11.79
N HIS A 61 -0.52 10.24 -12.40
CA HIS A 61 -0.41 10.32 -13.85
C HIS A 61 -0.78 9.01 -14.56
N ASN A 62 -0.28 7.89 -14.04
CA ASN A 62 -0.49 6.56 -14.64
C ASN A 62 -1.84 5.95 -14.26
N ASN A 63 -2.53 6.51 -13.27
CA ASN A 63 -3.70 5.95 -12.62
C ASN A 63 -3.49 4.46 -12.25
N CYS A 64 -2.31 4.14 -11.73
CA CYS A 64 -1.86 2.79 -11.43
C CYS A 64 -0.97 2.79 -10.17
N GLY A 65 -1.19 1.83 -9.27
CA GLY A 65 -0.34 1.67 -8.10
C GLY A 65 -0.49 0.32 -7.42
N TRP A 66 0.62 -0.20 -6.90
CA TRP A 66 0.66 -1.38 -6.05
C TRP A 66 0.45 -0.92 -4.60
N CYS A 67 0.09 -1.83 -3.67
CA CYS A 67 -0.04 -1.46 -2.25
C CYS A 67 1.16 -0.67 -1.69
N TRP A 68 2.38 -0.93 -2.20
CA TRP A 68 3.63 -0.25 -1.86
C TRP A 68 3.59 1.22 -2.26
N ASP A 69 3.20 1.51 -3.51
CA ASP A 69 3.08 2.87 -4.05
C ASP A 69 1.93 3.62 -3.37
N LEU A 70 0.76 2.97 -3.27
CA LEU A 70 -0.46 3.56 -2.73
C LEU A 70 -0.30 3.95 -1.25
N SER A 71 0.44 3.15 -0.48
CA SER A 71 0.75 3.48 0.92
C SER A 71 1.48 4.82 1.04
N GLU A 72 2.40 5.14 0.12
CA GLU A 72 3.12 6.41 0.16
C GLU A 72 2.25 7.60 -0.24
N LEU A 73 1.36 7.45 -1.23
CA LEU A 73 0.37 8.47 -1.56
C LEU A 73 -0.57 8.76 -0.39
N ILE A 74 -1.07 7.72 0.30
CA ILE A 74 -1.95 7.87 1.46
C ILE A 74 -1.22 8.50 2.65
N LYS A 75 0.03 8.11 2.93
CA LYS A 75 0.86 8.74 3.96
C LYS A 75 1.09 10.22 3.67
N LEU A 76 1.31 10.57 2.41
CA LEU A 76 1.48 11.96 1.99
C LEU A 76 0.19 12.77 2.22
N TYR A 77 -0.96 12.23 1.82
CA TYR A 77 -2.27 12.84 2.10
C TYR A 77 -2.50 13.05 3.58
N CYS A 78 -2.26 12.03 4.40
CA CYS A 78 -2.44 12.12 5.85
C CYS A 78 -1.57 13.23 6.46
N ARG A 79 -0.29 13.30 6.06
CA ARG A 79 0.63 14.33 6.53
C ARG A 79 0.17 15.74 6.15
N LYS A 80 -0.27 15.94 4.91
CA LYS A 80 -0.72 17.24 4.40
C LYS A 80 -2.00 17.73 5.09
N ASN A 81 -2.88 16.79 5.46
CA ASN A 81 -4.17 17.09 6.07
C ASN A 81 -4.20 16.94 7.60
N GLY A 82 -3.03 16.79 8.25
CA GLY A 82 -2.93 16.70 9.71
C GLY A 82 -3.57 15.44 10.31
N ILE A 83 -3.69 14.38 9.52
CA ILE A 83 -4.26 13.09 9.94
C ILE A 83 -3.14 12.23 10.50
N ALA A 84 -3.30 11.75 11.74
CA ALA A 84 -2.36 10.81 12.33
C ALA A 84 -2.44 9.47 11.59
N CYS A 85 -1.31 8.94 11.14
CA CYS A 85 -1.25 7.64 10.48
C CYS A 85 -0.01 6.83 10.87
N LYS A 86 -0.09 5.51 10.69
CA LYS A 86 0.99 4.54 10.85
C LYS A 86 1.01 3.61 9.65
N SER A 87 2.20 3.21 9.20
CA SER A 87 2.37 2.36 8.03
C SER A 87 3.10 1.09 8.40
N PHE A 88 2.59 -0.04 7.92
CA PHE A 88 3.06 -1.38 8.27
C PHE A 88 3.46 -2.15 7.03
N PHE A 89 4.59 -2.83 7.08
CA PHE A 89 5.04 -3.80 6.10
C PHE A 89 4.79 -5.20 6.65
N LEU A 90 4.13 -6.02 5.86
CA LEU A 90 3.82 -7.40 6.15
C LEU A 90 4.48 -8.28 5.11
N GLU A 91 5.20 -9.29 5.56
CA GLU A 91 5.94 -10.20 4.70
C GLU A 91 5.81 -11.62 5.20
N TYR A 92 5.46 -12.53 4.30
CA TYR A 92 5.63 -13.96 4.49
C TYR A 92 6.66 -14.46 3.48
N LEU A 93 7.75 -15.03 3.95
CA LEU A 93 8.85 -15.49 3.10
C LEU A 93 9.22 -16.94 3.43
N SER A 94 8.86 -17.86 2.53
CA SER A 94 9.32 -19.25 2.52
C SER A 94 10.02 -19.59 1.20
N ASN A 95 10.56 -20.81 1.09
CA ASN A 95 11.23 -21.26 -0.14
C ASN A 95 10.28 -21.28 -1.35
N ASP A 96 9.00 -21.55 -1.12
CA ASP A 96 8.00 -21.79 -2.17
C ASP A 96 6.97 -20.66 -2.30
N PHE A 97 6.97 -19.72 -1.35
CA PHE A 97 5.98 -18.64 -1.32
C PHE A 97 6.55 -17.37 -0.71
N HIS A 98 6.52 -16.30 -1.48
CA HIS A 98 6.84 -14.95 -1.03
C HIS A 98 5.63 -14.05 -1.27
N HIS A 99 5.11 -13.48 -0.19
CA HIS A 99 4.00 -12.57 -0.22
C HIS A 99 4.28 -11.37 0.67
N THR A 100 4.04 -10.18 0.13
CA THR A 100 4.30 -8.92 0.78
C THR A 100 3.11 -8.00 0.65
N HIS A 101 2.92 -7.16 1.64
CA HIS A 101 1.85 -6.18 1.65
C HIS A 101 2.26 -4.97 2.49
N THR A 102 1.79 -3.78 2.10
CA THR A 102 1.91 -2.58 2.93
C THR A 102 0.54 -2.02 3.20
N GLN A 103 0.30 -1.62 4.45
CA GLN A 103 -0.98 -1.09 4.88
C GLN A 103 -0.78 0.17 5.71
N VAL A 104 -1.54 1.21 5.39
CA VAL A 104 -1.63 2.43 6.21
C VAL A 104 -2.85 2.35 7.11
N LEU A 105 -2.67 2.62 8.40
CA LEU A 105 -3.73 2.82 9.39
C LEU A 105 -3.80 4.31 9.71
N ALA A 106 -4.97 4.92 9.60
CA ALA A 106 -5.17 6.35 9.83
C ALA A 106 -6.23 6.60 10.91
N CYS A 107 -6.03 7.65 11.70
CA CYS A 107 -6.98 8.13 12.72
C CYS A 107 -7.88 9.20 12.11
N ILE A 108 -9.10 8.82 11.76
CA ILE A 108 -10.12 9.65 11.11
C ILE A 108 -11.25 9.85 12.10
N ASN A 109 -11.64 11.10 12.35
CA ASN A 109 -12.72 11.44 13.30
C ASN A 109 -12.53 10.79 14.69
N GLY A 110 -11.27 10.64 15.12
CA GLY A 110 -10.92 10.01 16.41
C GLY A 110 -10.96 8.48 16.42
N LYS A 111 -11.10 7.83 15.26
CA LYS A 111 -11.14 6.37 15.10
C LYS A 111 -10.06 5.89 14.16
N TRP A 112 -9.43 4.76 14.46
CA TRP A 112 -8.42 4.15 13.61
C TRP A 112 -9.05 3.21 12.59
N SER A 113 -8.66 3.32 11.33
CA SER A 113 -9.12 2.44 10.26
C SER A 113 -7.99 2.12 9.27
N ALA A 114 -8.06 0.97 8.63
CA ALA A 114 -7.17 0.62 7.52
C ALA A 114 -7.59 1.39 6.27
N CYS A 115 -6.64 2.11 5.67
CA CYS A 115 -6.88 2.84 4.44
C CYS A 115 -7.04 1.88 3.26
N PRO A 116 -7.99 2.12 2.33
CA PRO A 116 -8.12 1.33 1.13
C PRO A 116 -6.87 1.45 0.25
N ASP A 117 -6.40 0.33 -0.27
CA ASP A 117 -5.25 0.25 -1.18
C ASP A 117 -5.51 -0.68 -2.38
N ASN A 118 -6.78 -0.96 -2.64
CA ASN A 118 -7.31 -1.76 -3.75
C ASN A 118 -6.83 -3.22 -3.80
N SER A 119 -6.21 -3.73 -2.74
CA SER A 119 -5.76 -5.12 -2.67
C SER A 119 -6.69 -6.04 -1.87
N MET A 120 -7.30 -5.53 -0.79
CA MET A 120 -8.06 -6.34 0.19
C MET A 120 -9.56 -5.99 0.26
N GLY A 121 -10.07 -5.13 -0.64
CA GLY A 121 -11.47 -4.70 -0.63
C GLY A 121 -11.87 -3.91 0.63
N THR A 122 -10.88 -3.37 1.35
CA THR A 122 -11.07 -2.51 2.51
C THR A 122 -11.79 -1.23 2.11
N LYS A 123 -12.60 -0.69 3.02
CA LYS A 123 -13.24 0.61 2.87
C LYS A 123 -12.84 1.48 4.05
N ILE A 124 -12.65 2.77 3.79
CA ILE A 124 -12.33 3.69 4.86
C ILE A 124 -13.45 3.71 5.91
N ASN A 125 -13.08 3.76 7.19
CA ASN A 125 -13.99 3.71 8.34
C ASN A 125 -14.84 2.43 8.42
N ASN A 126 -14.42 1.34 7.77
CA ASN A 126 -15.10 0.06 7.87
C ASN A 126 -14.13 -1.13 7.75
N PRO A 127 -13.71 -1.74 8.88
CA PRO A 127 -14.05 -1.38 10.26
C PRO A 127 -13.28 -0.15 10.78
N ASP A 128 -13.78 0.43 11.87
CA ASP A 128 -13.10 1.46 12.66
C ASP A 128 -12.90 1.02 14.12
N PHE A 129 -11.90 1.59 14.78
CA PHE A 129 -11.46 1.16 16.11
C PHE A 129 -11.14 2.35 17.01
N ASN A 130 -11.22 2.17 18.33
CA ASN A 130 -10.92 3.26 19.27
C ASN A 130 -9.41 3.46 19.41
N THR A 131 -8.62 2.41 19.24
CA THR A 131 -7.17 2.47 19.40
C THR A 131 -6.43 1.94 18.18
N LEU A 132 -5.18 2.37 18.04
CA LEU A 132 -4.28 1.86 17.01
C LEU A 132 -4.01 0.36 17.22
N GLU A 133 -3.91 -0.09 18.47
CA GLU A 133 -3.64 -1.50 18.80
C GLU A 133 -4.77 -2.42 18.34
N GLU A 134 -6.03 -2.00 18.52
CA GLU A 134 -7.20 -2.73 18.03
C GLU A 134 -7.19 -2.84 16.51
N CYS A 135 -6.97 -1.71 15.82
CA CYS A 135 -6.90 -1.65 14.36
C CYS A 135 -5.75 -2.49 13.80
N PHE A 136 -4.57 -2.37 14.39
CA PHE A 136 -3.39 -3.15 14.02
C PHE A 136 -3.61 -4.64 14.24
N LYS A 137 -4.21 -5.03 15.38
CA LYS A 137 -4.54 -6.43 15.66
C LYS A 137 -5.48 -6.99 14.59
N TRP A 138 -6.55 -6.26 14.25
CA TRP A 138 -7.49 -6.67 13.22
C TRP A 138 -6.79 -6.87 11.87
N MET A 139 -6.03 -5.87 11.42
CA MET A 139 -5.30 -5.91 10.15
C MET A 139 -4.32 -7.10 10.09
N LYS A 140 -3.54 -7.29 11.14
CA LYS A 140 -2.59 -8.40 11.26
C LYS A 140 -3.30 -9.75 11.24
N ASP A 141 -4.40 -9.90 11.97
CA ASP A 141 -5.13 -11.15 12.02
C ASP A 141 -5.76 -11.48 10.66
N SER A 142 -6.32 -10.48 9.96
CA SER A 142 -6.82 -10.64 8.58
C SER A 142 -5.73 -11.09 7.60
N TYR A 143 -4.52 -10.54 7.70
CA TYR A 143 -3.39 -11.00 6.90
C TYR A 143 -2.99 -12.44 7.20
N ILE A 144 -2.95 -12.81 8.49
CA ILE A 144 -2.65 -14.20 8.91
C ILE A 144 -3.73 -15.17 8.43
N GLU A 145 -5.00 -14.79 8.48
CA GLU A 145 -6.12 -15.60 7.99
C GLU A 145 -6.01 -15.84 6.48
N TYR A 146 -5.69 -14.80 5.70
CA TYR A 146 -5.40 -14.94 4.27
C TYR A 146 -4.24 -15.93 4.03
N LEU A 147 -3.12 -15.77 4.74
CA LEU A 147 -1.96 -16.66 4.57
C LEU A 147 -2.30 -18.11 4.94
N LYS A 148 -3.05 -18.34 6.03
CA LYS A 148 -3.51 -19.68 6.40
C LYS A 148 -4.45 -20.29 5.36
N TYR A 149 -5.30 -19.47 4.73
CA TYR A 149 -6.16 -19.94 3.66
C TYR A 149 -5.36 -20.37 2.42
N VAL A 150 -4.37 -19.57 2.00
CA VAL A 150 -3.55 -19.84 0.81
C VAL A 150 -2.57 -20.99 1.04
N LEU A 151 -1.92 -21.03 2.20
CA LEU A 151 -0.85 -21.99 2.49
C LEU A 151 -1.34 -23.27 3.17
N GLN A 152 -2.54 -23.23 3.78
CA GLN A 152 -3.12 -24.35 4.53
C GLN A 152 -2.13 -24.88 5.59
N ASP A 153 -1.84 -26.18 5.57
CA ASP A 153 -0.92 -26.84 6.51
C ASP A 153 0.55 -26.37 6.36
N ASN A 154 0.88 -25.66 5.28
CA ASN A 154 2.23 -25.12 5.05
C ASN A 154 2.46 -23.74 5.69
N PHE A 155 1.45 -23.18 6.38
CA PHE A 155 1.62 -21.92 7.09
C PHE A 155 2.55 -22.09 8.30
N ASP A 156 3.69 -21.39 8.27
CA ASP A 156 4.63 -21.30 9.37
C ASP A 156 4.75 -19.86 9.85
N LYS A 157 4.30 -19.62 11.09
CA LYS A 157 4.34 -18.30 11.73
C LYS A 157 5.77 -17.74 11.83
N LEU A 158 6.80 -18.58 11.88
CA LEU A 158 8.20 -18.14 11.93
C LEU A 158 8.67 -17.47 10.62
N LYS A 159 7.91 -17.65 9.52
CA LYS A 159 8.16 -17.02 8.22
C LYS A 159 7.47 -15.66 8.06
N LEU A 160 6.67 -15.26 9.04
CA LEU A 160 5.92 -14.02 9.03
C LEU A 160 6.69 -12.90 9.74
N THR A 161 6.95 -11.82 9.01
CA THR A 161 7.45 -10.55 9.54
C THR A 161 6.38 -9.48 9.39
N ILE A 162 6.10 -8.75 10.47
CA ILE A 162 5.21 -7.57 10.44
C ILE A 162 5.91 -6.47 11.22
N LYS A 163 6.07 -5.29 10.62
CA LYS A 163 6.68 -4.15 11.29
C LYS A 163 6.13 -2.81 10.82
N GLU A 164 6.16 -1.83 11.72
CA GLU A 164 5.97 -0.43 11.34
C GLU A 164 7.18 0.05 10.53
N TYR A 165 6.96 0.88 9.51
CA TYR A 165 8.04 1.53 8.75
C TYR A 165 7.75 3.01 8.55
N ASN A 166 8.82 3.80 8.44
CA ASN A 166 8.79 5.24 8.21
C ASN A 166 9.88 5.72 7.24
N CYS A 167 10.58 4.80 6.57
CA CYS A 167 11.56 5.12 5.55
C CYS A 167 10.91 5.84 4.35
N ILE A 168 11.76 6.49 3.53
CA ILE A 168 11.37 7.21 2.34
C ILE A 168 11.94 6.44 1.14
N PHE A 169 11.08 6.16 0.16
CA PHE A 169 11.47 5.48 -1.06
C PHE A 169 11.86 6.49 -2.14
N SER A 170 12.85 6.12 -2.93
CA SER A 170 13.26 6.88 -4.10
C SER A 170 12.47 6.42 -5.33
N GLN A 171 12.35 7.30 -6.31
CA GLN A 171 11.76 6.97 -7.59
C GLN A 171 12.53 5.82 -8.26
N ASP A 172 11.81 4.98 -9.01
CA ASP A 172 12.33 3.93 -9.87
C ASP A 172 13.12 2.82 -9.14
N MET A 173 12.99 2.74 -7.81
CA MET A 173 13.56 1.65 -7.02
C MET A 173 13.08 0.29 -7.52
N THR A 174 14.02 -0.63 -7.65
CA THR A 174 13.74 -2.04 -7.94
C THR A 174 13.02 -2.71 -6.76
N GLU A 175 12.43 -3.88 -7.01
CA GLU A 175 11.87 -4.72 -5.95
C GLU A 175 12.90 -5.01 -4.85
N ASP A 176 14.11 -5.43 -5.22
CA ASP A 176 15.17 -5.77 -4.27
C ASP A 176 15.61 -4.56 -3.44
N GLU A 177 15.77 -3.40 -4.06
CA GLU A 177 16.10 -2.16 -3.35
C GLU A 177 15.00 -1.77 -2.37
N TYR A 178 13.73 -1.86 -2.80
CA TYR A 178 12.58 -1.57 -1.96
C TYR A 178 12.54 -2.51 -0.76
N LEU A 179 12.65 -3.82 -1.00
CA LEU A 179 12.61 -4.85 0.04
C LEU A 179 13.80 -4.71 1.00
N ASN A 180 15.00 -4.45 0.50
CA ASN A 180 16.17 -4.22 1.34
C ASN A 180 15.98 -2.98 2.23
N LEU A 181 15.49 -1.88 1.69
CA LEU A 181 15.26 -0.66 2.45
C LEU A 181 14.15 -0.85 3.50
N ILE A 182 13.01 -1.43 3.10
CA ILE A 182 11.87 -1.57 3.99
C ILE A 182 12.09 -2.63 5.05
N ARG A 183 12.93 -3.66 4.84
CA ARG A 183 13.25 -4.70 5.85
C ARG A 183 14.23 -4.24 6.91
N ASN A 184 15.07 -3.25 6.62
CA ASN A 184 15.95 -2.60 7.60
C ASN A 184 15.19 -1.68 8.56
#